data_AF-A0A7X7PJV3-F1
#
_entry.id   AF-A0A7X7PJV3-F1
#
_cell.length_a   1.000
_cell.length_b   1.000
_cell.length_c   1.000
_cell.angle_alpha   90.00
_cell.angle_beta   90.00
_cell.angle_gamma   90.00
#
_symmetry.space_group_name_H-M   'P 1'
#
loop_
_entity.id
_entity.type
_entity.pdbx_description
1 polymer ?
#
loop_
_entity_poly.entity_id
_entity_poly.type
_entity_poly.pdbx_seq_one_letter_code
_entity_poly.pdbx_strand_id
1 'polypeptide(L)'
;MHRLHRLSWLALLLLIAGCASIRAWSSQDRIRHLVELYDRRDYFGLRDALEREQDLDNPRVTLLRAIVAHAFNDPRESNRQLDLLGPDLEGISGSMRAVAHRLRYRNHFRLHEYAAAAAAAEHFFALENLDSVLRAETENELRIARALADAPPQRVVRRTSSTIPRGRYARVPVMVGDSLRSYMFDTGANLSVMRRSEAEALGLEIRPADVSIGTSTGRRFIADVTVAPKVKLGGIEIENVAFLVAPDEVLGRDPQFAIPGILGFPVLDALGEVEFRRNGVMHIPERVPRYDVHNLALRFLMPVVQLQVLNE
;
A
#
# COMPACT_ATOMS: atom_id res chain seq x y z
N MET A 1 -29.35 -81.26 -17.64
CA MET A 1 -27.99 -80.71 -17.43
C MET A 1 -27.80 -79.54 -18.38
N HIS A 2 -27.16 -78.46 -17.90
CA HIS A 2 -26.92 -77.15 -18.55
C HIS A 2 -28.06 -76.13 -18.57
N ARG A 3 -27.94 -75.10 -17.72
CA ARG A 3 -27.71 -73.68 -18.08
C ARG A 3 -28.07 -72.78 -16.90
N LEU A 4 -27.12 -72.57 -16.01
CA LEU A 4 -27.07 -71.44 -15.08
C LEU A 4 -25.61 -70.94 -15.08
N HIS A 5 -25.41 -69.63 -14.88
CA HIS A 5 -24.13 -68.91 -14.78
C HIS A 5 -23.48 -68.39 -16.07
N ARG A 6 -24.15 -67.52 -16.85
CA ARG A 6 -23.46 -66.54 -17.71
C ARG A 6 -24.29 -65.28 -17.94
N LEU A 7 -24.66 -64.54 -16.89
CA LEU A 7 -25.32 -63.24 -17.08
C LEU A 7 -25.14 -62.24 -15.92
N SER A 8 -24.01 -62.31 -15.18
CA SER A 8 -23.76 -61.41 -14.04
C SER A 8 -22.41 -60.69 -14.07
N TRP A 9 -21.65 -60.76 -15.17
CA TRP A 9 -20.32 -60.13 -15.27
C TRP A 9 -20.25 -58.96 -16.27
N LEU A 10 -21.35 -58.61 -16.94
CA LEU A 10 -21.39 -57.49 -17.89
C LEU A 10 -21.97 -56.19 -17.30
N ALA A 11 -22.55 -56.23 -16.10
CA ALA A 11 -23.05 -55.03 -15.41
C ALA A 11 -22.03 -54.38 -14.45
N LEU A 12 -20.92 -55.06 -14.14
CA LEU A 12 -19.87 -54.54 -13.23
C LEU A 12 -18.65 -53.93 -13.96
N LEU A 13 -18.64 -53.93 -15.30
CA LEU A 13 -17.58 -53.31 -16.11
C LEU A 13 -17.98 -51.97 -16.72
N LEU A 14 -19.23 -51.53 -16.53
CA LEU A 14 -19.75 -50.24 -17.03
C LEU A 14 -19.89 -49.16 -15.94
N LEU A 15 -19.46 -49.45 -14.70
CA LEU A 15 -19.48 -48.50 -13.58
C LEU A 15 -18.12 -47.85 -13.26
N ILE A 16 -17.07 -48.11 -14.06
CA ILE A 16 -15.74 -47.48 -13.90
C ILE A 16 -15.46 -46.42 -14.99
N ALA A 17 -16.33 -46.26 -15.99
CA ALA A 17 -16.18 -45.24 -17.04
C ALA A 17 -16.80 -43.88 -16.68
N GLY A 18 -17.24 -43.71 -15.42
CA GLY A 18 -17.89 -42.50 -14.91
C GLY A 18 -17.07 -41.77 -13.85
N CYS A 19 -15.78 -42.03 -13.70
CA CYS A 19 -14.92 -41.04 -13.04
C CYS A 19 -14.76 -39.88 -14.02
N ALA A 20 -15.60 -38.86 -13.86
CA ALA A 20 -15.32 -37.53 -14.37
C ALA A 20 -13.85 -37.24 -14.05
N SER A 21 -12.99 -37.27 -15.06
CA SER A 21 -11.60 -36.90 -14.93
C SER A 21 -11.60 -35.46 -14.47
N ILE A 22 -11.44 -35.24 -13.16
CA ILE A 22 -11.05 -33.95 -12.60
C ILE A 22 -9.74 -33.66 -13.30
N ARG A 23 -9.79 -32.84 -14.37
CA ARG A 23 -8.58 -32.44 -15.08
C ARG A 23 -7.73 -31.71 -14.06
N ALA A 24 -6.65 -32.33 -13.62
CA ALA A 24 -5.64 -31.66 -12.82
C ALA A 24 -5.18 -30.44 -13.64
N TRP A 25 -5.24 -29.26 -13.04
CA TRP A 25 -4.87 -28.03 -13.73
C TRP A 25 -3.39 -28.10 -14.14
N SER A 26 -3.11 -27.75 -15.39
CA SER A 26 -1.73 -27.60 -15.85
C SER A 26 -1.05 -26.43 -15.12
N SER A 27 0.29 -26.36 -15.12
CA SER A 27 1.00 -25.18 -14.58
C SER A 27 0.52 -23.88 -15.26
N GLN A 28 0.30 -23.92 -16.57
CA GLN A 28 -0.20 -22.76 -17.32
C GLN A 28 -1.60 -22.33 -16.89
N ASP A 29 -2.50 -23.28 -16.60
CA ASP A 29 -3.85 -22.96 -16.11
C ASP A 29 -3.81 -22.35 -14.71
N ARG A 30 -2.95 -22.87 -13.82
CA ARG A 30 -2.76 -22.29 -12.48
C ARG A 30 -2.21 -20.86 -12.56
N ILE A 31 -1.16 -20.63 -13.37
CA ILE A 31 -0.60 -19.29 -13.54
C ILE A 31 -1.62 -18.32 -14.14
N ARG A 32 -2.42 -18.77 -15.12
CA ARG A 32 -3.51 -17.96 -15.69
C ARG A 32 -4.50 -17.55 -14.61
N HIS A 33 -4.92 -18.49 -13.76
CA HIS A 33 -5.82 -18.20 -12.66
C HIS A 33 -5.24 -17.19 -11.66
N LEU A 34 -3.95 -17.31 -11.32
CA LEU A 34 -3.28 -16.32 -10.47
C LEU A 34 -3.29 -14.92 -11.09
N VAL A 35 -3.05 -14.82 -12.41
CA VAL A 35 -3.14 -13.55 -13.13
C VAL A 35 -4.58 -13.01 -13.14
N GLU A 36 -5.59 -13.87 -13.33
CA GLU A 36 -7.00 -13.47 -13.28
C GLU A 36 -7.41 -12.90 -11.91
N LEU A 37 -6.92 -13.50 -10.81
CA LEU A 37 -7.13 -12.99 -9.45
C LEU A 37 -6.50 -11.60 -9.28
N TYR A 38 -5.27 -11.41 -9.79
CA TYR A 38 -4.61 -10.11 -9.81
C TYR A 38 -5.40 -9.07 -10.62
N ASP A 39 -5.83 -9.41 -11.83
CA ASP A 39 -6.58 -8.51 -12.72
C ASP A 39 -7.91 -8.09 -12.10
N ARG A 40 -8.57 -8.99 -11.37
CA ARG A 40 -9.79 -8.72 -10.59
C ARG A 40 -9.52 -8.00 -9.27
N ARG A 41 -8.25 -7.79 -8.91
CA ARG A 41 -7.79 -7.17 -7.65
C ARG A 41 -8.22 -7.96 -6.41
N ASP A 42 -8.38 -9.28 -6.55
CA ASP A 42 -8.66 -10.19 -5.45
C ASP A 42 -7.36 -10.58 -4.74
N TYR A 43 -6.82 -9.66 -3.93
CA TYR A 43 -5.55 -9.87 -3.23
C TYR A 43 -5.61 -11.00 -2.21
N PHE A 44 -6.78 -11.25 -1.61
CA PHE A 44 -6.97 -12.33 -0.64
C PHE A 44 -6.97 -13.68 -1.34
N GLY A 45 -7.79 -13.84 -2.39
CA GLY A 45 -7.78 -15.05 -3.20
C GLY A 45 -6.41 -15.31 -3.83
N LEU A 46 -5.73 -14.26 -4.31
CA LEU A 46 -4.38 -14.37 -4.87
C LEU A 46 -3.35 -14.85 -3.84
N ARG A 47 -3.36 -14.30 -2.62
CA ARG A 47 -2.50 -14.75 -1.53
C ARG A 47 -2.72 -16.25 -1.26
N ASP A 48 -3.96 -16.63 -1.02
CA ASP A 48 -4.32 -17.99 -0.63
C ASP A 48 -4.01 -19.00 -1.75
N ALA A 49 -4.11 -18.59 -3.02
CA ALA A 49 -3.75 -19.40 -4.17
C ALA A 49 -2.22 -19.54 -4.33
N LEU A 50 -1.45 -18.47 -4.09
CA LEU A 50 0.02 -18.49 -4.15
C LEU A 50 0.64 -19.34 -3.05
N GLU A 51 0.03 -19.46 -1.88
CA GLU A 51 0.50 -20.37 -0.81
C GLU A 51 0.54 -21.84 -1.26
N ARG A 52 -0.33 -22.22 -2.20
CA ARG A 52 -0.43 -23.58 -2.74
C ARG A 52 0.40 -23.79 -4.01
N GLU A 53 0.87 -22.71 -4.64
CA GLU A 53 1.64 -22.81 -5.88
C GLU A 53 3.07 -23.28 -5.62
N GLN A 54 3.50 -24.27 -6.40
CA GLN A 54 4.78 -24.96 -6.27
C GLN A 54 5.79 -24.56 -7.36
N ASP A 55 5.33 -23.91 -8.42
CA ASP A 55 6.18 -23.41 -9.51
C ASP A 55 6.91 -22.12 -9.10
N LEU A 56 7.82 -22.25 -8.13
CA LEU A 56 8.53 -21.13 -7.49
C LEU A 56 9.57 -20.47 -8.40
N ASP A 57 10.05 -21.19 -9.41
CA ASP A 57 11.02 -20.69 -10.39
C ASP A 57 10.35 -19.85 -11.49
N ASN A 58 9.02 -19.83 -11.54
CA ASN A 58 8.31 -19.06 -12.55
C ASN A 58 8.35 -17.55 -12.22
N PRO A 59 8.92 -16.72 -13.11
CA PRO A 59 9.07 -15.28 -12.83
C PRO A 59 7.71 -14.58 -12.63
N ARG A 60 6.63 -15.05 -13.26
CA ARG A 60 5.30 -14.49 -13.02
C ARG A 60 4.79 -14.80 -11.61
N VAL A 61 5.03 -16.02 -11.11
CA VAL A 61 4.67 -16.40 -9.73
C VAL A 61 5.45 -15.54 -8.75
N THR A 62 6.75 -15.35 -8.96
CA THR A 62 7.60 -14.48 -8.13
C THR A 62 7.12 -13.03 -8.13
N LEU A 63 6.76 -12.47 -9.29
CA LEU A 63 6.20 -11.12 -9.36
C LEU A 63 4.84 -11.02 -8.64
N LEU A 64 3.97 -12.02 -8.75
CA LEU A 64 2.70 -12.03 -8.04
C LEU A 64 2.87 -12.16 -6.52
N ARG A 65 3.88 -12.89 -6.05
CA ARG A 65 4.28 -12.90 -4.63
C ARG A 65 4.75 -11.52 -4.17
N ALA A 66 5.54 -10.82 -4.99
CA ALA A 66 5.93 -9.44 -4.68
C ALA A 66 4.72 -8.51 -4.56
N ILE A 67 3.76 -8.62 -5.47
CA ILE A 67 2.52 -7.82 -5.48
C ILE A 67 1.70 -8.10 -4.22
N VAL A 68 1.53 -9.37 -3.84
CA VAL A 68 0.80 -9.75 -2.63
C VAL A 68 1.51 -9.22 -1.39
N ALA A 69 2.82 -9.43 -1.26
CA ALA A 69 3.58 -8.90 -0.13
C ALA A 69 3.39 -7.38 0.04
N HIS A 70 3.49 -6.61 -1.04
CA HIS A 70 3.22 -5.17 -1.01
C HIS A 70 1.78 -4.84 -0.60
N ALA A 71 0.79 -5.56 -1.15
CA ALA A 71 -0.61 -5.36 -0.82
C ALA A 71 -0.88 -5.62 0.68
N PHE A 72 -0.24 -6.61 1.28
CA PHE A 72 -0.36 -6.90 2.71
C PHE A 72 0.64 -6.11 3.58
N ASN A 73 1.11 -4.98 3.07
CA ASN A 73 1.99 -4.03 3.75
C ASN A 73 3.34 -4.62 4.21
N ASP A 74 3.91 -5.54 3.43
CA ASP A 74 5.27 -6.06 3.60
C ASP A 74 6.16 -5.64 2.41
N PRO A 75 6.60 -4.36 2.36
CA PRO A 75 7.52 -3.88 1.33
C PRO A 75 8.90 -4.56 1.42
N ARG A 76 9.26 -5.04 2.62
CA ARG A 76 10.35 -6.00 2.95
C ARG A 76 10.41 -7.13 1.95
N GLU A 77 9.38 -7.93 2.09
CA GLU A 77 9.18 -9.13 1.32
C GLU A 77 9.00 -8.85 -0.15
N SER A 78 8.25 -7.81 -0.47
CA SER A 78 8.01 -7.42 -1.85
C SER A 78 9.32 -7.12 -2.59
N ASN A 79 10.23 -6.35 -1.98
CA ASN A 79 11.55 -6.08 -2.57
C ASN A 79 12.38 -7.36 -2.70
N ARG A 80 12.37 -8.24 -1.69
CA ARG A 80 13.06 -9.54 -1.77
C ARG A 80 12.60 -10.38 -2.96
N GLN A 81 11.29 -10.46 -3.20
CA GLN A 81 10.74 -11.17 -4.37
C GLN A 81 11.13 -10.48 -5.68
N LEU A 82 11.13 -9.15 -5.74
CA LEU A 82 11.55 -8.41 -6.92
C LEU A 82 13.04 -8.62 -7.23
N ASP A 83 13.89 -8.78 -6.21
CA ASP A 83 15.33 -9.03 -6.38
C ASP A 83 15.60 -10.40 -7.01
N LEU A 84 14.76 -11.40 -6.73
CA LEU A 84 14.84 -12.71 -7.38
C LEU A 84 14.56 -12.67 -8.90
N LEU A 85 13.83 -11.65 -9.38
CA LEU A 85 13.57 -11.46 -10.82
C LEU A 85 14.76 -10.85 -11.57
N GLY A 86 15.78 -10.36 -10.85
CA GLY A 86 16.90 -9.63 -11.42
C GLY A 86 16.53 -8.24 -11.99
N PRO A 87 17.53 -7.48 -12.45
CA PRO A 87 17.33 -6.13 -12.98
C PRO A 87 16.60 -6.10 -14.33
N ASP A 88 16.80 -7.12 -15.17
CA ASP A 88 16.26 -7.17 -16.53
C ASP A 88 14.83 -7.71 -16.62
N LEU A 89 14.32 -8.26 -15.50
CA LEU A 89 12.97 -8.84 -15.39
C LEU A 89 12.70 -9.83 -16.55
N GLU A 90 13.61 -10.77 -16.75
CA GLU A 90 13.48 -11.80 -17.79
C GLU A 90 12.20 -12.63 -17.61
N GLY A 91 11.53 -12.95 -18.71
CA GLY A 91 10.25 -13.66 -18.68
C GLY A 91 9.03 -12.85 -18.22
N ILE A 92 9.22 -11.58 -17.84
CA ILE A 92 8.13 -10.63 -17.51
C ILE A 92 7.78 -9.77 -18.72
N SER A 93 6.49 -9.69 -19.05
CA SER A 93 5.97 -8.83 -20.14
C SER A 93 6.13 -7.34 -19.84
N GLY A 94 6.20 -6.49 -20.87
CA GLY A 94 6.42 -5.04 -20.70
C GLY A 94 5.45 -4.35 -19.73
N SER A 95 4.15 -4.67 -19.80
CA SER A 95 3.15 -4.12 -18.86
C SER A 95 3.39 -4.55 -17.41
N MET A 96 3.87 -5.78 -17.19
CA MET A 96 4.21 -6.28 -15.86
C MET A 96 5.57 -5.78 -15.37
N ARG A 97 6.51 -5.43 -16.26
CA ARG A 97 7.75 -4.74 -15.90
C ARG A 97 7.45 -3.35 -15.33
N ALA A 98 6.54 -2.62 -15.95
CA ALA A 98 6.04 -1.35 -15.43
C ALA A 98 5.46 -1.50 -14.01
N VAL A 99 4.70 -2.57 -13.75
CA VAL A 99 4.21 -2.90 -12.40
C VAL A 99 5.38 -3.14 -11.44
N ALA A 100 6.36 -3.96 -11.82
CA ALA A 100 7.51 -4.29 -10.98
C ALA A 100 8.34 -3.05 -10.59
N HIS A 101 8.66 -2.16 -11.54
CA HIS A 101 9.43 -0.94 -11.24
C HIS A 101 8.67 0.01 -10.32
N ARG A 102 7.37 0.21 -10.55
CA ARG A 102 6.53 1.01 -9.64
C ARG A 102 6.43 0.39 -8.26
N LEU A 103 6.37 -0.95 -8.18
CA LEU A 103 6.35 -1.67 -6.92
C LEU A 103 7.63 -1.41 -6.11
N ARG A 104 8.80 -1.50 -6.77
CA ARG A 104 10.10 -1.15 -6.16
C ARG A 104 10.12 0.28 -5.62
N TYR A 105 9.71 1.27 -6.42
CA TYR A 105 9.59 2.66 -5.97
C TYR A 105 8.74 2.76 -4.70
N ARG A 106 7.53 2.18 -4.72
CA ARG A 106 6.59 2.28 -3.60
C ARG A 106 7.08 1.56 -2.36
N ASN A 107 7.75 0.42 -2.52
CA ASN A 107 8.35 -0.30 -1.40
C ASN A 107 9.42 0.55 -0.73
N HIS A 108 10.39 1.07 -1.49
CA HIS A 108 11.42 1.94 -0.95
C HIS A 108 10.82 3.20 -0.31
N PHE A 109 9.79 3.78 -0.93
CA PHE A 109 9.10 4.94 -0.36
C PHE A 109 8.40 4.63 0.97
N ARG A 110 7.72 3.48 1.09
CA ARG A 110 7.13 2.99 2.35
C ARG A 110 8.17 2.65 3.41
N LEU A 111 9.37 2.24 2.98
CA LEU A 111 10.52 2.01 3.86
C LEU A 111 11.29 3.30 4.21
N HIS A 112 10.85 4.44 3.69
CA HIS A 112 11.49 5.74 3.86
C HIS A 112 12.92 5.81 3.28
N GLU A 113 13.20 4.97 2.28
CA GLU A 113 14.46 4.90 1.53
C GLU A 113 14.36 5.77 0.27
N TYR A 114 14.23 7.09 0.46
CA TYR A 114 13.83 8.01 -0.61
C TYR A 114 14.79 8.06 -1.81
N ALA A 115 16.11 7.99 -1.59
CA ALA A 115 17.09 7.89 -2.67
C ALA A 115 16.91 6.61 -3.51
N ALA A 116 16.70 5.47 -2.85
CA ALA A 116 16.44 4.21 -3.53
C ALA A 116 15.10 4.22 -4.27
N ALA A 117 14.09 4.89 -3.70
CA ALA A 117 12.82 5.13 -4.38
C ALA A 117 13.03 5.93 -5.67
N ALA A 118 13.77 7.04 -5.62
CA ALA A 118 14.07 7.85 -6.80
C ALA A 118 14.78 7.03 -7.89
N ALA A 119 15.82 6.26 -7.54
CA ALA A 119 16.53 5.38 -8.48
C ALA A 119 15.60 4.32 -9.09
N ALA A 120 14.72 3.70 -8.29
CA ALA A 120 13.75 2.72 -8.78
C ALA A 120 12.73 3.33 -9.74
N ALA A 121 12.29 4.56 -9.50
CA ALA A 121 11.39 5.28 -10.41
C ALA A 121 12.08 5.70 -11.72
N GLU A 122 13.39 5.95 -11.73
CA GLU A 122 14.12 6.25 -12.97
C GLU A 122 14.13 5.07 -13.95
N HIS A 123 14.26 3.84 -13.45
CA HIS A 123 14.18 2.63 -14.29
C HIS A 123 12.83 2.47 -15.00
N PHE A 124 11.74 2.99 -14.42
CA PHE A 124 10.43 2.98 -15.07
C PHE A 124 10.45 3.75 -16.40
N PHE A 125 11.20 4.86 -16.49
CA PHE A 125 11.25 5.70 -17.69
C PHE A 125 12.08 5.09 -18.83
N ALA A 126 12.85 4.04 -18.58
CA ALA A 126 13.53 3.28 -19.63
C ALA A 126 12.59 2.35 -20.41
N LEU A 127 11.35 2.16 -19.95
CA LEU A 127 10.36 1.33 -20.62
C LEU A 127 9.75 2.05 -21.84
N GLU A 128 9.58 1.32 -22.93
CA GLU A 128 8.91 1.80 -24.14
C GLU A 128 7.38 1.74 -24.02
N ASN A 129 6.67 2.56 -24.81
CA ASN A 129 5.21 2.53 -24.96
C ASN A 129 4.40 2.68 -23.66
N LEU A 130 4.93 3.43 -22.70
CA LEU A 130 4.22 3.75 -21.46
C LEU A 130 2.96 4.60 -21.73
N ASP A 131 1.86 4.20 -21.11
CA ASP A 131 0.64 4.98 -21.00
C ASP A 131 0.92 6.38 -20.43
N SER A 132 0.29 7.41 -20.99
CA SER A 132 0.58 8.81 -20.65
C SER A 132 0.16 9.18 -19.24
N VAL A 133 -0.94 8.60 -18.73
CA VAL A 133 -1.40 8.81 -17.36
C VAL A 133 -0.41 8.17 -16.40
N LEU A 134 -0.02 6.92 -16.68
CA LEU A 134 0.95 6.19 -15.86
C LEU A 134 2.32 6.90 -15.82
N ARG A 135 2.76 7.46 -16.95
CA ARG A 135 3.97 8.28 -17.03
C ARG A 135 3.85 9.51 -16.13
N ALA A 136 2.77 10.28 -16.24
CA ALA A 136 2.56 11.48 -15.42
C ALA A 136 2.46 11.19 -13.92
N GLU A 137 1.83 10.08 -13.53
CA GLU A 137 1.81 9.62 -12.13
C GLU A 137 3.22 9.32 -11.63
N THR A 138 4.00 8.57 -12.41
CA THR A 138 5.36 8.16 -12.02
C THR A 138 6.33 9.35 -11.99
N GLU A 139 6.12 10.36 -12.83
CA GLU A 139 6.90 11.61 -12.75
C GLU A 139 6.64 12.36 -11.44
N ASN A 140 5.39 12.42 -10.96
CA ASN A 140 5.10 13.02 -9.66
C ASN A 140 5.73 12.21 -8.51
N GLU A 141 5.63 10.89 -8.57
CA GLU A 141 6.29 9.97 -7.64
C GLU A 141 7.82 10.22 -7.59
N LEU A 142 8.46 10.36 -8.75
CA LEU A 142 9.89 10.68 -8.87
C LEU A 142 10.23 12.07 -8.33
N ARG A 143 9.44 13.10 -8.62
CA ARG A 143 9.65 14.47 -8.10
C ARG A 143 9.66 14.48 -6.57
N ILE A 144 8.70 13.80 -5.93
CA ILE A 144 8.64 13.68 -4.47
C ILE A 144 9.89 12.97 -3.94
N ALA A 145 10.26 11.82 -4.51
CA ALA A 145 11.40 11.05 -4.02
C ALA A 145 12.73 11.79 -4.20
N ARG A 146 12.93 12.51 -5.31
CA ARG A 146 14.10 13.36 -5.53
C ARG A 146 14.17 14.50 -4.51
N ALA A 147 13.04 15.16 -4.24
CA ALA A 147 12.96 16.20 -3.22
C ALA A 147 13.16 15.68 -1.78
N LEU A 148 13.17 14.35 -1.57
CA LEU A 148 13.42 13.70 -0.29
C LEU A 148 14.69 12.86 -0.27
N ALA A 149 15.47 12.81 -1.35
CA ALA A 149 16.51 11.78 -1.54
C ALA A 149 17.61 11.79 -0.47
N ASP A 150 17.97 12.97 0.02
CA ASP A 150 18.94 13.23 1.09
C ASP A 150 18.27 13.43 2.47
N ALA A 151 16.94 13.35 2.55
CA ALA A 151 16.25 13.42 3.82
C ALA A 151 16.49 12.13 4.63
N PRO A 152 16.67 12.22 5.95
CA PRO A 152 16.76 11.05 6.80
C PRO A 152 15.45 10.24 6.77
N PRO A 153 15.52 8.91 6.96
CA PRO A 153 14.33 8.07 6.98
C PRO A 153 13.42 8.42 8.17
N GLN A 154 12.11 8.32 7.95
CA GLN A 154 11.13 8.46 9.02
C GLN A 154 11.34 7.36 10.07
N ARG A 155 11.30 7.72 11.35
CA ARG A 155 11.50 6.79 12.47
C ARG A 155 10.45 6.99 13.54
N VAL A 156 9.85 5.90 14.03
CA VAL A 156 8.92 5.95 15.16
C VAL A 156 9.61 5.59 16.46
N VAL A 157 9.34 6.38 17.50
CA VAL A 157 9.73 6.15 18.89
C VAL A 157 8.46 6.08 19.74
N ARG A 158 8.13 4.88 20.21
CA ARG A 158 6.97 4.63 21.08
C ARG A 158 7.41 4.66 22.52
N ARG A 159 6.79 5.50 23.33
CA ARG A 159 7.09 5.59 24.77
C ARG A 159 5.97 5.04 25.64
N THR A 160 4.74 5.42 25.33
CA THR A 160 3.56 5.04 26.12
C THR A 160 2.32 4.96 25.23
N SER A 161 1.31 4.22 25.68
CA SER A 161 -0.02 4.26 25.09
C SER A 161 -0.61 5.67 25.18
N SER A 162 -1.44 6.04 24.21
CA SER A 162 -2.01 7.39 24.12
C SER A 162 -3.51 7.32 23.95
N THR A 163 -4.24 8.09 24.76
CA THR A 163 -5.65 8.39 24.53
C THR A 163 -5.73 9.84 24.06
N ILE A 164 -6.17 10.05 22.83
CA ILE A 164 -6.18 11.35 22.17
C ILE A 164 -7.63 11.74 21.87
N PRO A 165 -8.09 12.92 22.28
CA PRO A 165 -9.39 13.43 21.87
C PRO A 165 -9.45 13.57 20.35
N ARG A 166 -10.48 12.99 19.73
CA ARG A 166 -10.74 13.15 18.30
C ARG A 166 -11.82 14.21 18.13
N GLY A 167 -11.40 15.40 17.72
CA GLY A 167 -12.28 16.52 17.47
C GLY A 167 -13.15 16.33 16.22
N ARG A 168 -13.94 17.35 15.92
CA ARG A 168 -14.75 17.43 14.69
C ARG A 168 -13.86 17.23 13.47
N TYR A 169 -14.37 16.52 12.46
CA TYR A 169 -13.64 16.18 11.22
C TYR A 169 -12.33 15.41 11.47
N ALA A 170 -12.33 14.51 12.46
CA ALA A 170 -11.18 13.66 12.80
C ALA A 170 -9.91 14.45 13.13
N ARG A 171 -10.04 15.69 13.63
CA ARG A 171 -8.89 16.49 14.06
C ARG A 171 -8.31 15.95 15.35
N VAL A 172 -6.98 15.89 15.44
CA VAL A 172 -6.24 15.44 16.60
C VAL A 172 -5.17 16.48 16.99
N PRO A 173 -4.92 16.69 18.29
CA PRO A 173 -3.79 17.50 18.73
C PRO A 173 -2.48 16.81 18.35
N VAL A 174 -1.57 17.58 17.77
CA VAL A 174 -0.24 17.12 17.36
C VAL A 174 0.79 18.17 17.70
N MET A 175 1.92 17.75 18.25
CA MET A 175 3.08 18.63 18.43
C MET A 175 3.96 18.53 17.19
N VAL A 176 4.27 19.65 16.55
CA VAL A 176 5.28 19.73 15.48
C VAL A 176 6.41 20.61 16.00
N GLY A 177 7.57 20.01 16.26
CA GLY A 177 8.56 20.62 17.15
C GLY A 177 7.93 20.94 18.51
N ASP A 178 8.03 22.21 18.92
CA ASP A 178 7.46 22.72 20.18
C ASP A 178 6.09 23.42 20.00
N SER A 179 5.50 23.34 18.81
CA SER A 179 4.20 23.97 18.52
C SER A 179 3.05 22.95 18.59
N LEU A 180 2.04 23.23 19.43
CA LEU A 180 0.80 22.46 19.45
C LEU A 180 -0.12 22.88 18.29
N ARG A 181 -0.43 21.93 17.42
CA ARG A 181 -1.29 22.09 16.25
C ARG A 181 -2.48 21.14 16.32
N SER A 182 -3.45 21.37 15.43
CA SER A 182 -4.64 20.51 15.27
C SER A 182 -4.72 20.06 13.82
N TYR A 183 -4.24 18.84 13.54
CA TYR A 183 -4.23 18.28 12.18
C TYR A 183 -5.37 17.28 11.99
N MET A 184 -5.86 17.17 10.76
CA MET A 184 -6.82 16.16 10.39
C MET A 184 -6.12 14.79 10.29
N PHE A 185 -6.71 13.77 10.91
CA PHE A 185 -6.29 12.38 10.72
C PHE A 185 -7.05 11.81 9.53
N ASP A 186 -6.36 11.52 8.41
CA ASP A 186 -7.00 11.15 7.14
C ASP A 186 -6.40 9.84 6.58
N THR A 187 -7.16 8.76 6.69
CA THR A 187 -6.79 7.45 6.13
C THR A 187 -6.81 7.42 4.59
N GLY A 188 -7.41 8.43 3.95
CA GLY A 188 -7.44 8.58 2.49
C GLY A 188 -6.27 9.39 1.93
N ALA A 189 -5.42 9.98 2.77
CA ALA A 189 -4.28 10.77 2.33
C ALA A 189 -3.04 9.86 2.14
N ASN A 190 -2.54 9.78 0.90
CA ASN A 190 -1.37 8.96 0.56
C ASN A 190 -0.06 9.46 1.19
N LEU A 191 0.01 10.75 1.48
CA LEU A 191 1.09 11.45 2.15
C LEU A 191 0.46 12.44 3.13
N SER A 192 1.19 12.79 4.19
CA SER A 192 0.82 13.94 5.01
C SER A 192 0.90 15.23 4.19
N VAL A 193 0.03 16.18 4.48
CA VAL A 193 -0.06 17.46 3.75
C VAL A 193 -0.12 18.60 4.75
N MET A 194 0.54 19.71 4.49
CA MET A 194 0.36 20.95 5.26
C MET A 194 0.26 22.15 4.34
N ARG A 195 -0.30 23.24 4.87
CA ARG A 195 -0.30 24.53 4.18
C ARG A 195 1.10 25.09 4.06
N ARG A 196 1.33 25.91 3.03
CA ARG A 196 2.55 26.70 2.92
C ARG A 196 2.73 27.64 4.11
N SER A 197 1.68 28.37 4.50
CA SER A 197 1.76 29.25 5.66
C SER A 197 2.02 28.51 6.98
N GLU A 198 1.55 27.27 7.11
CA GLU A 198 1.80 26.43 8.29
C GLU A 198 3.27 25.98 8.33
N ALA A 199 3.83 25.55 7.20
CA ALA A 199 5.25 25.20 7.09
C ALA A 199 6.14 26.41 7.43
N GLU A 200 5.82 27.59 6.89
CA GLU A 200 6.53 28.84 7.16
C GLU A 200 6.42 29.26 8.63
N ALA A 201 5.22 29.20 9.23
CA ALA A 201 5.00 29.51 10.63
C ALA A 201 5.71 28.55 11.60
N LEU A 202 6.01 27.33 11.14
CA LEU A 202 6.80 26.33 11.87
C LEU A 202 8.31 26.45 11.59
N GLY A 203 8.73 27.34 10.69
CA GLY A 203 10.14 27.51 10.30
C GLY A 203 10.72 26.31 9.57
N LEU A 204 9.88 25.52 8.88
CA LEU A 204 10.31 24.34 8.14
C LEU A 204 10.90 24.72 6.78
N GLU A 205 11.96 24.04 6.37
CA GLU A 205 12.53 24.19 5.03
C GLU A 205 11.58 23.62 3.98
N ILE A 206 11.10 24.48 3.08
CA ILE A 206 10.29 24.07 1.93
C ILE A 206 11.22 23.78 0.76
N ARG A 207 11.15 22.55 0.27
CA ARG A 207 11.97 22.01 -0.82
C ARG A 207 11.15 22.04 -2.11
N PRO A 208 11.54 22.85 -3.11
CA PRO A 208 10.83 22.90 -4.38
C PRO A 208 10.77 21.53 -5.04
N ALA A 209 9.57 21.11 -5.42
CA ALA A 209 9.35 19.80 -6.04
C ALA A 209 8.35 19.83 -7.22
N ASP A 210 7.53 20.87 -7.32
CA ASP A 210 6.55 21.07 -8.39
C ASP A 210 5.64 19.85 -8.63
N VAL A 211 5.22 19.21 -7.54
CA VAL A 211 4.43 17.98 -7.60
C VAL A 211 2.99 18.33 -7.96
N SER A 212 2.49 17.75 -9.04
CA SER A 212 1.10 17.96 -9.44
C SER A 212 0.17 17.00 -8.69
N ILE A 213 -0.59 17.51 -7.73
CA ILE A 213 -1.49 16.73 -6.89
C ILE A 213 -2.93 16.91 -7.35
N GLY A 214 -3.63 15.79 -7.59
CA GLY A 214 -5.07 15.79 -7.82
C GLY A 214 -5.84 15.77 -6.49
N THR A 215 -6.96 16.49 -6.45
CA THR A 215 -7.91 16.45 -5.33
C THR A 215 -9.10 15.56 -5.68
N SER A 216 -9.88 15.15 -4.67
CA SER A 216 -11.16 14.44 -4.85
C SER A 216 -12.19 15.21 -5.69
N THR A 217 -11.98 16.52 -5.90
CA THR A 217 -12.84 17.38 -6.73
C THR A 217 -12.42 17.45 -8.21
N GLY A 218 -11.37 16.72 -8.61
CA GLY A 218 -10.81 16.76 -9.97
C GLY A 218 -9.90 17.95 -10.25
N ARG A 219 -9.81 18.92 -9.34
CA ARG A 219 -8.85 20.02 -9.41
C ARG A 219 -7.43 19.53 -9.13
N ARG A 220 -6.44 20.13 -9.80
CA ARG A 220 -5.02 19.90 -9.55
C ARG A 220 -4.37 21.14 -8.95
N PHE A 221 -3.36 20.95 -8.12
CA PHE A 221 -2.52 22.01 -7.60
C PHE A 221 -1.06 21.56 -7.61
N ILE A 222 -0.15 22.53 -7.52
CA ILE A 222 1.28 22.27 -7.40
C ILE A 222 1.65 22.30 -5.93
N ALA A 223 2.41 21.31 -5.49
CA ALA A 223 2.88 21.16 -4.13
C ALA A 223 4.40 21.02 -4.08
N ASP A 224 4.99 21.56 -3.04
CA ASP A 224 6.38 21.30 -2.67
C ASP A 224 6.45 20.23 -1.58
N VAL A 225 7.64 19.98 -1.06
CA VAL A 225 7.84 19.02 0.03
C VAL A 225 8.56 19.69 1.20
N THR A 226 8.27 19.25 2.41
CA THR A 226 9.05 19.60 3.60
C THR A 226 9.21 18.36 4.49
N VAL A 227 10.17 18.39 5.40
CA VAL A 227 10.39 17.36 6.40
C VAL A 227 10.32 17.99 7.78
N ALA A 228 9.30 17.61 8.55
CA ALA A 228 9.22 17.99 9.95
C ALA A 228 10.18 17.10 10.76
N PRO A 229 11.16 17.66 11.48
CA PRO A 229 12.12 16.86 12.24
C PRO A 229 11.45 15.96 13.28
N LYS A 230 10.34 16.43 13.85
CA LYS A 230 9.62 15.75 14.92
C LYS A 230 8.14 16.09 14.91
N VAL A 231 7.32 15.04 14.88
CA VAL A 231 5.87 15.08 15.02
C VAL A 231 5.48 14.15 16.16
N LYS A 232 4.71 14.64 17.13
CA LYS A 232 4.31 13.86 18.31
C LYS A 232 2.80 13.86 18.48
N LEU A 233 2.25 12.64 18.60
CA LEU A 233 0.85 12.36 18.87
C LEU A 233 0.77 11.62 20.22
N GLY A 234 0.41 12.34 21.28
CA GLY A 234 0.43 11.78 22.64
C GLY A 234 1.84 11.31 23.03
N GLY A 235 1.96 10.05 23.44
CA GLY A 235 3.20 9.36 23.80
C GLY A 235 3.95 8.73 22.62
N ILE A 236 3.52 8.96 21.37
CA ILE A 236 4.17 8.48 20.15
C ILE A 236 4.87 9.63 19.46
N GLU A 237 6.16 9.46 19.21
CA GLU A 237 7.01 10.43 18.52
C GLU A 237 7.45 9.84 17.19
N ILE A 238 7.37 10.63 16.13
CA ILE A 238 7.77 10.25 14.78
C ILE A 238 8.74 11.31 14.29
N GLU A 239 9.95 10.88 13.96
CA GLU A 239 11.01 11.74 13.45
C GLU A 239 10.99 11.74 11.93
N ASN A 240 11.44 12.86 11.35
CA ASN A 240 11.63 13.04 9.90
C ASN A 240 10.35 12.77 9.07
N VAL A 241 9.24 13.37 9.49
CA VAL A 241 7.95 13.18 8.80
C VAL A 241 7.91 14.08 7.56
N ALA A 242 7.82 13.46 6.39
CA ALA A 242 7.62 14.17 5.14
C ALA A 242 6.18 14.68 4.99
N PHE A 243 6.02 15.91 4.50
CA PHE A 243 4.75 16.52 4.15
C PHE A 243 4.80 17.10 2.74
N LEU A 244 3.71 16.96 2.00
CA LEU A 244 3.44 17.83 0.85
C LEU A 244 3.07 19.22 1.37
N VAL A 245 3.62 20.26 0.76
CA VAL A 245 3.33 21.66 1.07
C VAL A 245 2.39 22.20 0.00
N ALA A 246 1.11 22.34 0.35
CA ALA A 246 0.06 22.78 -0.55
C ALA A 246 -0.20 24.29 -0.42
N PRO A 247 -0.69 24.95 -1.49
CA PRO A 247 -1.28 26.27 -1.39
C PRO A 247 -2.43 26.28 -0.37
N ASP A 248 -2.49 27.32 0.46
CA ASP A 248 -3.40 27.42 1.60
C ASP A 248 -4.88 27.21 1.23
N GLU A 249 -5.29 27.72 0.08
CA GLU A 249 -6.65 27.64 -0.44
C GLU A 249 -7.13 26.22 -0.73
N VAL A 250 -6.21 25.28 -0.95
CA VAL A 250 -6.52 23.85 -1.17
C VAL A 250 -7.05 23.22 0.12
N LEU A 251 -6.55 23.66 1.27
CA LEU A 251 -6.95 23.13 2.58
C LEU A 251 -8.01 23.99 3.27
N GLY A 252 -8.75 24.80 2.50
CA GLY A 252 -9.88 25.62 2.95
C GLY A 252 -9.55 27.10 3.09
N ARG A 253 -10.34 27.97 2.48
CA ARG A 253 -10.14 29.44 2.54
C ARG A 253 -10.72 30.08 3.79
N ASP A 254 -11.79 29.51 4.32
CA ASP A 254 -12.44 30.02 5.54
C ASP A 254 -11.58 29.65 6.76
N PRO A 255 -11.08 30.62 7.54
CA PRO A 255 -10.30 30.36 8.74
C PRO A 255 -11.00 29.44 9.76
N GLN A 256 -12.33 29.41 9.80
CA GLN A 256 -13.11 28.55 10.71
C GLN A 256 -13.04 27.08 10.31
N PHE A 257 -12.92 26.80 9.01
CA PHE A 257 -12.89 25.43 8.46
C PHE A 257 -11.51 25.02 7.94
N ALA A 258 -10.58 25.97 7.90
CA ALA A 258 -9.19 25.77 7.51
C ALA A 258 -8.56 24.54 8.18
N ILE A 259 -7.89 23.71 7.38
CA ILE A 259 -7.11 22.57 7.84
C ILE A 259 -5.63 22.97 7.73
N PRO A 260 -4.92 23.22 8.84
CA PRO A 260 -3.50 23.58 8.80
C PRO A 260 -2.62 22.45 8.25
N GLY A 261 -2.97 21.21 8.60
CA GLY A 261 -2.31 20.01 8.12
C GLY A 261 -3.18 18.75 8.23
N ILE A 262 -2.75 17.73 7.50
CA ILE A 262 -3.33 16.40 7.37
C ILE A 262 -2.21 15.40 7.68
N LEU A 263 -2.50 14.44 8.54
CA LEU A 263 -1.66 13.26 8.78
C LEU A 263 -2.15 12.14 7.87
N GLY A 264 -1.29 11.73 6.94
CA GLY A 264 -1.58 10.69 5.96
C GLY A 264 -0.84 9.38 6.24
N PHE A 265 -0.86 8.50 5.24
CA PHE A 265 -0.43 7.11 5.37
C PHE A 265 0.92 6.88 6.07
N PRO A 266 2.04 7.59 5.77
CA PRO A 266 3.31 7.31 6.44
C PRO A 266 3.27 7.49 7.96
N VAL A 267 2.50 8.47 8.44
CA VAL A 267 2.30 8.69 9.88
C VAL A 267 1.39 7.62 10.45
N LEU A 268 0.28 7.35 9.77
CA LEU A 268 -0.71 6.36 10.19
C LEU A 268 -0.12 4.95 10.28
N ASP A 269 0.68 4.55 9.30
CA ASP A 269 1.41 3.28 9.27
C ASP A 269 2.42 3.19 10.42
N ALA A 270 3.14 4.29 10.69
CA ALA A 270 4.05 4.37 11.83
C ALA A 270 3.34 4.21 13.19
N LEU A 271 2.04 4.53 13.30
CA LEU A 271 1.22 4.29 14.49
C LEU A 271 0.86 2.82 14.69
N GLY A 272 0.95 1.98 13.65
CA GLY A 272 0.74 0.53 13.70
C GLY A 272 -0.71 0.14 13.94
N GLU A 273 -1.24 0.46 15.13
CA GLU A 273 -2.65 0.27 15.46
C GLU A 273 -3.26 1.57 15.99
N VAL A 274 -4.51 1.80 15.59
CA VAL A 274 -5.33 2.92 16.07
C VAL A 274 -6.75 2.41 16.32
N GLU A 275 -7.26 2.62 17.53
CA GLU A 275 -8.64 2.32 17.89
C GLU A 275 -9.47 3.59 17.92
N PHE A 276 -10.60 3.60 17.20
CA PHE A 276 -11.60 4.66 17.31
C PHE A 276 -12.73 4.22 18.22
N ARG A 277 -12.89 4.92 19.36
CA ARG A 277 -13.91 4.59 20.36
C ARG A 277 -15.14 5.49 20.24
N ARG A 278 -16.31 4.96 20.62
CA ARG A 278 -17.61 5.66 20.52
C ARG A 278 -17.67 6.97 21.30
N ASN A 279 -16.92 7.08 22.39
CA ASN A 279 -16.81 8.30 23.20
C ASN A 279 -15.95 9.40 22.55
N GLY A 280 -15.58 9.25 21.27
CA GLY A 280 -14.86 10.29 20.53
C GLY A 280 -13.37 10.34 20.84
N VAL A 281 -12.79 9.30 21.44
CA VAL A 281 -11.34 9.20 21.62
C VAL A 281 -10.72 8.26 20.59
N MET A 282 -9.49 8.58 20.21
CA MET A 282 -8.58 7.73 19.47
C MET A 282 -7.57 7.16 20.46
N HIS A 283 -7.42 5.83 20.50
CA HIS A 283 -6.42 5.17 21.32
C HIS A 283 -5.30 4.61 20.43
N ILE A 284 -4.05 4.82 20.84
CA ILE A 284 -2.86 4.28 20.19
C ILE A 284 -2.14 3.43 21.25
N PRO A 285 -1.99 2.12 21.07
CA PRO A 285 -1.34 1.27 22.05
C PRO A 285 0.19 1.49 22.04
N GLU A 286 0.81 1.27 23.20
CA GLU A 286 2.28 1.32 23.34
C GLU A 286 2.95 0.22 22.49
N ARG A 287 2.38 -0.99 22.55
CA ARG A 287 2.82 -2.17 21.82
C ARG A 287 1.76 -2.51 20.79
N VAL A 288 2.17 -2.67 19.54
CA VAL A 288 1.26 -3.07 18.46
C VAL A 288 0.86 -4.54 18.69
N PRO A 289 -0.44 -4.82 18.91
CA PRO A 289 -0.95 -6.17 18.99
C PRO A 289 -0.63 -6.99 17.74
N ARG A 290 -0.59 -8.32 17.90
CA ARG A 290 -0.55 -9.26 16.79
C ARG A 290 -1.90 -9.96 16.70
N TYR A 291 -2.44 -10.02 15.50
CA TYR A 291 -3.66 -10.73 15.21
C TYR A 291 -3.36 -11.83 14.19
N ASP A 292 -4.04 -12.97 14.34
CA ASP A 292 -4.00 -14.06 13.36
C ASP A 292 -4.88 -13.75 12.13
N VAL A 293 -5.73 -12.72 12.24
CA VAL A 293 -6.60 -12.27 11.15
C VAL A 293 -5.83 -11.30 10.25
N HIS A 294 -5.62 -11.71 9.00
CA HIS A 294 -4.98 -10.91 7.96
C HIS A 294 -6.00 -10.52 6.88
N ASN A 295 -7.02 -9.75 7.28
CA ASN A 295 -8.16 -9.41 6.44
C ASN A 295 -8.09 -7.99 5.84
N LEU A 296 -6.93 -7.34 5.89
CA LEU A 296 -6.69 -6.03 5.29
C LEU A 296 -5.59 -6.13 4.22
N ALA A 297 -5.88 -5.64 3.03
CA ALA A 297 -4.92 -5.42 1.95
C ALA A 297 -4.98 -3.96 1.49
N LEU A 298 -3.89 -3.46 0.92
CA LEU A 298 -3.76 -2.12 0.37
C LEU A 298 -3.71 -2.21 -1.16
N ARG A 299 -4.77 -1.75 -1.81
CA ARG A 299 -4.74 -1.47 -3.24
C ARG A 299 -4.08 -0.12 -3.45
N PHE A 300 -2.78 -0.14 -3.66
CA PHE A 300 -1.91 1.04 -3.54
C PHE A 300 -1.93 1.58 -2.10
N LEU A 301 -2.77 2.56 -1.78
CA LEU A 301 -2.99 3.04 -0.42
C LEU A 301 -4.49 3.08 -0.07
N MET A 302 -5.34 2.50 -0.93
CA MET A 302 -6.74 2.28 -0.60
C MET A 302 -6.90 0.98 0.18
N PRO A 303 -7.42 1.01 1.42
CA PRO A 303 -7.68 -0.21 2.17
C PRO A 303 -8.80 -1.03 1.51
N VAL A 304 -8.58 -2.35 1.43
CA VAL A 304 -9.54 -3.36 1.00
C VAL A 304 -9.64 -4.38 2.13
N VAL A 305 -10.85 -4.63 2.62
CA VAL A 305 -11.09 -5.50 3.78
C VAL A 305 -11.90 -6.72 3.36
N GLN A 306 -11.45 -7.91 3.78
CA GLN A 306 -12.24 -9.14 3.67
C GLN A 306 -13.09 -9.29 4.94
N LEU A 307 -14.40 -9.44 4.76
CA LEU A 307 -15.34 -9.66 5.85
C LEU A 307 -15.89 -11.08 5.74
N GLN A 308 -15.86 -11.81 6.85
CA GLN A 308 -16.61 -13.05 6.99
C GLN A 308 -17.96 -12.72 7.63
N VAL A 309 -19.04 -12.95 6.90
CA VAL A 309 -20.39 -12.86 7.46
C VAL A 309 -20.66 -14.18 8.16
N LEU A 310 -20.77 -14.13 9.49
CA LEU A 310 -21.28 -15.26 10.27
C LEU A 310 -22.80 -15.22 10.13
N ASN A 311 -23.37 -16.24 9.48
CA ASN A 311 -24.82 -16.42 9.49
C ASN A 311 -25.20 -16.95 10.88
N GLU A 312 -25.99 -16.17 11.62
CA GLU A 312 -26.68 -16.61 12.83
C GLU A 312 -27.82 -17.59 12.51
#